data_AF-A0A7W7YM38-F1
#
_entry.id   AF-A0A7W7YM38-F1
#
_cell.length_a   1.000
_cell.length_b   1.000
_cell.length_c   1.000
_cell.angle_alpha   90.00
_cell.angle_beta   90.00
_cell.angle_gamma   90.00
#
_symmetry.space_group_name_H-M   'P 1'
#
loop_
_entity.id
_entity.type
_entity.pdbx_description
1 polymer ?
#
loop_
_entity_poly.entity_id
_entity_poly.type
_entity_poly.pdbx_seq_one_letter_code
_entity_poly.pdbx_strand_id
1 'polypeptide(L)'
;MQESILLIPPTDEQSVFSFHLVESLLPRFITFLEQKNLTPWRTPTALDKTGPDGQPLYQVDVDSPATQAMMEDLRQEFLGDE
;
A
#
# COMPACT_ATOMS: atom_id res chain seq x y z
N MET A 1 10.87 -14.72 10.28
CA MET A 1 11.67 -13.73 9.53
C MET A 1 10.64 -12.72 9.08
N GLN A 2 10.56 -11.55 9.71
CA GLN A 2 9.46 -10.58 9.54
C GLN A 2 9.74 -9.64 8.35
N GLU A 3 8.83 -9.60 7.40
CA GLU A 3 8.86 -8.75 6.21
C GLU A 3 8.18 -7.40 6.53
N SER A 4 8.96 -6.33 6.71
CA SER A 4 8.45 -5.01 7.08
C SER A 4 8.12 -4.14 5.86
N ILE A 5 6.84 -3.79 5.68
CA ILE A 5 6.45 -2.66 4.81
C ILE A 5 6.84 -1.36 5.54
N LEU A 6 7.74 -0.59 4.94
CA LEU A 6 8.17 0.72 5.43
C LEU A 6 7.08 1.76 5.15
N LEU A 7 6.30 2.12 6.17
CA LEU A 7 5.45 3.33 6.11
C LEU A 7 6.33 4.57 6.30
N ILE A 8 6.45 5.38 5.25
CA ILE A 8 7.01 6.73 5.37
C ILE A 8 5.85 7.67 5.71
N PRO A 9 5.86 8.36 6.87
CA PRO A 9 4.79 9.29 7.22
C PRO A 9 4.73 10.44 6.20
N PRO A 10 3.53 10.83 5.74
CA PRO A 10 3.39 11.92 4.78
C PRO A 10 3.79 13.26 5.44
N THR A 11 4.63 14.01 4.75
CA THR A 11 5.02 15.37 5.15
C THR A 11 3.89 16.32 4.71
N ASP A 12 2.94 16.60 5.60
CA ASP A 12 1.92 17.68 5.68
C ASP A 12 1.14 18.18 4.43
N GLU A 13 1.39 17.70 3.20
CA GLU A 13 0.74 18.24 1.99
C GLU A 13 0.38 17.17 0.96
N GLN A 14 0.38 15.89 1.35
CA GLN A 14 0.09 14.80 0.41
C GLN A 14 -1.39 14.41 0.48
N SER A 15 -2.18 14.92 -0.48
CA SER A 15 -3.55 14.45 -0.74
C SER A 15 -3.62 13.00 -1.23
N VAL A 16 -2.51 12.27 -1.23
CA VAL A 16 -2.37 10.93 -1.79
C VAL A 16 -1.50 10.09 -0.86
N PHE A 17 -1.95 8.88 -0.55
CA PHE A 17 -1.21 7.91 0.25
C PHE A 17 -0.50 6.89 -0.64
N SER A 18 0.83 6.83 -0.55
CA SER A 18 1.65 5.86 -1.29
C SER A 18 1.90 4.61 -0.44
N PHE A 19 1.56 3.45 -0.99
CA PHE A 19 1.82 2.13 -0.42
C PHE A 19 2.87 1.40 -1.24
N HIS A 20 3.79 0.69 -0.59
CA HIS A 20 4.80 -0.14 -1.23
C HIS A 20 4.54 -1.60 -0.92
N LEU A 21 4.21 -2.40 -1.93
CA LEU A 21 3.89 -3.82 -1.78
C LEU A 21 4.49 -4.67 -2.90
N VAL A 22 4.72 -5.95 -2.62
CA VAL A 22 5.22 -6.91 -3.61
C VAL A 22 4.17 -7.24 -4.67
N GLU A 23 4.62 -7.66 -5.85
CA GLU A 23 3.73 -8.02 -6.98
C GLU A 23 2.61 -9.00 -6.58
N SER A 24 2.95 -10.00 -5.75
CA SER A 24 2.02 -11.01 -5.28
C SER A 24 0.83 -10.44 -4.50
N LEU A 25 1.00 -9.28 -3.86
CA LEU A 25 -0.03 -8.61 -3.07
C LEU A 25 -0.85 -7.59 -3.88
N LEU A 26 -0.37 -7.17 -5.05
CA LEU A 26 -1.07 -6.20 -5.89
C LEU A 26 -2.53 -6.57 -6.20
N PRO A 27 -2.84 -7.76 -6.75
CA PRO A 27 -4.23 -8.08 -7.10
C PRO A 27 -5.15 -8.07 -5.88
N ARG A 28 -4.65 -8.52 -4.73
CA ARG A 28 -5.40 -8.51 -3.47
C ARG A 28 -5.62 -7.10 -2.94
N PHE A 29 -4.59 -6.25 -3.00
CA PHE A 29 -4.67 -4.84 -2.59
C PHE A 29 -5.67 -4.06 -3.45
N ILE A 30 -5.63 -4.23 -4.78
CA ILE A 30 -6.61 -3.61 -5.68
C ILE A 30 -8.03 -4.08 -5.36
N THR A 31 -8.23 -5.39 -5.15
CA THR A 31 -9.54 -5.95 -4.77
C THR A 31 -10.05 -5.33 -3.46
N PHE A 32 -9.18 -5.14 -2.48
CA PHE A 32 -9.52 -4.49 -1.21
C PHE A 32 -9.93 -3.03 -1.41
N LEU A 33 -9.20 -2.27 -2.23
CA LEU A 33 -9.57 -0.89 -2.57
C LEU A 33 -10.97 -0.86 -3.20
N GLU A 34 -11.26 -1.74 -4.16
CA GLU A 34 -12.57 -1.83 -4.79
C GLU A 34 -13.69 -2.15 -3.80
N GLN A 35 -13.48 -3.09 -2.87
CA GLN A 35 -14.45 -3.42 -1.80
C GLN A 35 -14.79 -2.21 -0.93
N LYS A 36 -13.82 -1.31 -0.75
CA LYS A 36 -13.96 -0.09 0.03
C LYS A 36 -14.43 1.11 -0.80
N ASN A 37 -14.81 0.90 -2.07
CA ASN A 37 -15.15 1.95 -3.05
C ASN A 37 -14.01 2.97 -3.24
N LEU A 38 -12.76 2.51 -3.13
CA LEU A 38 -11.57 3.27 -3.41
C LEU A 38 -11.00 2.88 -4.76
N THR A 39 -10.44 3.86 -5.44
CA THR A 39 -9.67 3.63 -6.66
C THR A 39 -8.23 4.11 -6.44
N PRO A 40 -7.23 3.35 -6.91
CA PRO A 40 -5.88 3.86 -6.96
C PRO A 40 -5.86 5.12 -7.82
N TRP A 41 -5.18 6.16 -7.35
CA TRP A 41 -5.02 7.44 -8.03
C TRP A 41 -4.31 7.26 -9.38
N ARG A 42 -3.36 6.32 -9.44
CA ARG A 42 -2.63 5.96 -10.66
C ARG A 42 -2.32 4.47 -10.70
N THR A 43 -1.94 4.00 -11.88
CA THR A 43 -1.51 2.61 -12.08
C THR A 43 -0.33 2.28 -11.16
N PRO A 44 -0.32 1.09 -10.52
CA PRO A 44 0.81 0.63 -9.74
C PRO A 44 2.11 0.73 -10.54
N THR A 45 3.11 1.41 -9.97
CA THR A 45 4.40 1.61 -10.63
C THR A 45 5.44 0.71 -10.00
N ALA A 46 6.14 -0.10 -10.81
CA ALA A 46 7.27 -0.88 -10.33
C ALA A 46 8.36 0.07 -9.82
N LEU A 47 8.82 -0.15 -8.59
CA LEU A 47 9.92 0.56 -8.01
C LEU A 47 11.23 -0.12 -8.41
N ASP A 48 12.29 0.69 -8.59
CA ASP A 48 13.67 0.22 -8.67
C ASP A 48 14.20 -0.18 -7.27
N LYS A 49 13.35 -0.85 -6.49
CA LYS A 49 13.62 -1.36 -5.16
C LYS A 49 13.06 -2.76 -5.05
N THR A 50 13.85 -3.65 -4.49
CA THR A 50 13.42 -4.99 -4.10
C THR A 50 13.00 -5.00 -2.64
N GLY A 51 11.93 -5.72 -2.36
CA GLY A 51 11.47 -6.01 -1.02
C GLY A 51 12.46 -6.91 -0.26
N PRO A 52 12.19 -7.18 1.02
CA PRO A 52 13.04 -8.02 1.86
C PRO A 52 13.34 -9.40 1.26
N ASP A 53 12.42 -9.95 0.46
CA ASP A 53 12.55 -11.25 -0.21
C ASP A 53 13.15 -11.19 -1.62
N GLY A 54 13.72 -10.05 -2.02
CA GLY A 54 14.25 -9.86 -3.37
C GLY A 54 13.17 -9.73 -4.45
N GLN A 55 11.90 -9.63 -4.05
CA GLN A 55 10.76 -9.46 -4.95
C GLN A 55 10.65 -8.00 -5.41
N PRO A 56 10.22 -7.73 -6.66
CA PRO A 56 9.98 -6.37 -7.12
C PRO A 56 8.88 -5.72 -6.30
N LEU A 57 9.15 -4.51 -5.80
CA LEU A 57 8.14 -3.70 -5.13
C LEU A 57 7.39 -2.84 -6.13
N TYR A 58 6.13 -2.62 -5.85
CA TYR A 58 5.25 -1.74 -6.59
C TYR A 58 4.72 -0.66 -5.65
N GLN A 59 4.71 0.57 -6.15
CA GLN A 59 4.08 1.69 -5.49
C GLN A 59 2.64 1.83 -5.98
N VAL A 60 1.70 1.83 -5.04
CA VAL A 60 0.29 2.12 -5.27
C VAL A 60 -0.08 3.39 -4.54
N ASP A 61 -0.56 4.37 -5.28
CA ASP A 61 -0.96 5.66 -4.74
C ASP A 61 -2.49 5.71 -4.65
N VAL A 62 -3.02 6.00 -3.48
CA VAL A 62 -4.46 6.00 -3.18
C VAL A 62 -4.90 7.41 -2.83
N ASP A 63 -6.01 7.85 -3.41
CA ASP A 63 -6.56 9.18 -3.19
C ASP A 63 -7.06 9.39 -1.74
N SER A 64 -7.05 10.64 -1.27
CA SER A 64 -7.37 11.07 0.11
C SER A 64 -8.75 10.75 0.71
N PRO A 65 -9.83 10.31 0.02
CA PRO A 65 -10.99 9.80 0.76
C PRO A 65 -10.69 8.51 1.54
N ALA A 66 -9.52 7.88 1.33
CA ALA A 66 -9.02 6.83 2.20
C ALA A 66 -8.76 7.38 3.61
N THR A 67 -9.77 7.29 4.47
CA THR A 67 -9.68 7.71 5.87
C THR A 67 -8.58 6.94 6.61
N GLN A 68 -8.00 7.56 7.64
CA GLN A 68 -6.99 6.92 8.51
C GLN A 68 -7.43 5.54 9.02
N ALA A 69 -8.72 5.35 9.32
CA ALA A 69 -9.29 4.07 9.70
C ALA A 69 -9.13 2.97 8.63
N MET A 70 -9.19 3.32 7.35
CA MET A 70 -8.99 2.40 6.23
C MET A 70 -7.51 2.05 6.07
N MET A 71 -6.61 2.99 6.36
CA MET A 71 -5.17 2.70 6.41
C MET A 71 -4.82 1.77 7.58
N GLU A 72 -5.48 1.93 8.73
CA GLU A 72 -5.35 0.99 9.84
C GLU A 72 -5.89 -0.40 9.48
N ASP A 73 -7.02 -0.49 8.77
CA ASP A 73 -7.58 -1.75 8.28
C ASP A 73 -6.63 -2.45 7.28
N LEU A 74 -6.07 -1.68 6.32
CA LEU A 74 -5.01 -2.15 5.41
C LEU A 74 -3.77 -2.63 6.19
N ARG A 75 -3.37 -1.87 7.21
CA ARG A 75 -2.23 -2.25 8.04
C ARG A 75 -2.55 -3.51 8.85
N GLN A 76 -3.76 -3.68 9.36
CA GLN A 76 -4.12 -4.91 10.07
C GLN A 76 -4.19 -6.11 9.12
N GLU A 77 -4.72 -5.93 7.90
CA GLU A 77 -4.90 -7.03 6.95
C GLU A 77 -3.60 -7.47 6.25
N PHE A 78 -2.71 -6.52 5.95
CA PHE A 78 -1.47 -6.79 5.20
C PHE A 78 -0.19 -6.69 6.04
N LEU A 79 -0.22 -6.02 7.19
CA LEU A 79 0.90 -5.81 8.11
C LEU A 79 0.66 -6.47 9.48
N GLY A 80 -0.34 -7.36 9.59
CA GLY A 80 -0.82 -7.98 10.82
C GLY A 80 0.25 -8.16 11.91
N ASP A 81 -0.01 -7.52 13.05
CA ASP A 81 0.75 -7.66 14.30
C ASP A 81 0.68 -9.14 14.72
N GLU A 82 1.84 -9.76 14.95
CA GLU A 82 1.96 -11.11 15.53
C GLU A 82 1.37 -11.20 16.96
#